data_AF-A0A3S1ATR3-F1
#
_entry.id   AF-A0A3S1ATR3-F1
#
_cell.length_a   1.000
_cell.length_b   1.000
_cell.length_c   1.000
_cell.angle_alpha   90.00
_cell.angle_beta   90.00
_cell.angle_gamma   90.00
#
_symmetry.space_group_name_H-M   'P 1'
#
loop_
_entity.id
_entity.type
_entity.pdbx_description
1 polymer ?
#
loop_
_entity_poly.entity_id
_entity_poly.type
_entity_poly.pdbx_seq_one_letter_code
_entity_poly.pdbx_strand_id
1 'polypeptide(L)'
;MIRRAWAMQLKPGCEAAYKAAHDAIWPEMLALMQQSGVMRFDIFRHGLTLFAVQDRIGAPPDAPPDPVMRRWWAHMAPLMETHPDNRPIQTELDLMFRFDASTKDKPHDHSQF
;
A
#
# COMPACT_ATOMS: atom_id res chain seq x y z
N MET A 1 -10.73 -10.29 1.69
CA MET A 1 -9.57 -9.47 1.29
C MET A 1 -10.06 -8.06 1.04
N ILE A 2 -9.39 -7.06 1.58
CA ILE A 2 -9.73 -5.64 1.41
C ILE A 2 -8.68 -5.04 0.48
N ARG A 3 -9.11 -4.34 -0.57
CA ARG A 3 -8.23 -3.54 -1.43
C ARG A 3 -8.48 -2.08 -1.16
N ARG A 4 -7.41 -1.31 -1.08
CA ARG A 4 -7.44 0.15 -0.96
C ARG A 4 -6.48 0.77 -1.94
N ALA A 5 -6.79 1.98 -2.37
CA ALA A 5 -5.88 2.80 -3.15
C ALA A 5 -5.87 4.21 -2.59
N TRP A 6 -4.72 4.88 -2.62
CA TRP A 6 -4.59 6.26 -2.20
C TRP A 6 -3.51 6.97 -3.00
N ALA A 7 -3.64 8.29 -3.12
CA ALA A 7 -2.63 9.16 -3.69
C ALA A 7 -1.77 9.79 -2.59
N MET A 8 -0.50 10.08 -2.91
CA MET A 8 0.46 10.84 -2.10
C MET A 8 1.28 11.74 -3.02
N GLN A 9 2.03 12.69 -2.46
CA GLN A 9 2.77 13.67 -3.25
C GLN A 9 4.27 13.67 -2.90
N LEU A 10 5.13 13.50 -3.90
CA LEU A 10 6.57 13.69 -3.80
C LEU A 10 6.96 15.15 -3.80
N LYS A 11 8.07 15.45 -3.14
CA LYS A 11 8.76 16.73 -3.33
C LYS A 11 9.56 16.71 -4.64
N PRO A 12 9.69 17.87 -5.34
CA PRO A 12 10.47 17.95 -6.57
C PRO A 12 11.93 17.50 -6.38
N GLY A 13 12.44 16.67 -7.31
CA GLY A 13 13.83 16.20 -7.28
C GLY A 13 14.09 15.00 -6.37
N CYS A 14 13.08 14.49 -5.66
CA CYS A 14 13.21 13.36 -4.74
C CYS A 14 12.90 11.99 -5.38
N GLU A 15 12.58 11.92 -6.67
CA GLU A 15 12.08 10.71 -7.34
C GLU A 15 13.08 9.54 -7.27
N ALA A 16 14.35 9.82 -7.55
CA ALA A 16 15.41 8.80 -7.51
C ALA A 16 15.65 8.31 -6.07
N ALA A 17 15.70 9.23 -5.11
CA ALA A 17 15.87 8.89 -3.69
C ALA A 17 14.69 8.07 -3.15
N TYR A 18 13.45 8.44 -3.53
CA TYR A 18 12.25 7.70 -3.15
C TYR A 18 12.28 6.26 -3.68
N LYS A 19 12.63 6.10 -4.97
CA LYS A 19 12.77 4.76 -5.57
C LYS A 19 13.88 3.96 -4.89
N ALA A 20 15.05 4.54 -4.68
CA ALA A 20 16.17 3.86 -4.04
C ALA A 20 15.83 3.41 -2.62
N ALA A 21 15.11 4.24 -1.84
CA ALA A 21 14.64 3.87 -0.51
C ALA A 21 13.71 2.65 -0.55
N HIS A 22 12.76 2.59 -1.51
CA HIS A 22 11.83 1.45 -1.64
C HIS A 22 12.50 0.20 -2.22
N ASP A 23 13.47 0.35 -3.14
CA ASP A 23 14.26 -0.77 -3.66
C ASP A 23 15.11 -1.42 -2.55
N ALA A 24 15.54 -0.61 -1.56
CA ALA A 24 16.29 -1.04 -0.38
C ALA A 24 15.46 -1.00 0.91
N ILE A 25 14.14 -1.26 0.81
CA ILE A 25 13.24 -1.22 1.95
C ILE A 25 13.69 -2.17 3.07
N TRP A 26 13.54 -1.72 4.31
CA TRP A 26 14.07 -2.46 5.46
C TRP A 26 13.38 -3.82 5.64
N PRO A 27 14.12 -4.91 5.92
CA PRO A 27 13.52 -6.22 6.14
C PRO A 27 12.48 -6.24 7.26
N GLU A 28 12.69 -5.49 8.35
CA GLU A 28 11.73 -5.38 9.44
C GLU A 28 10.43 -4.69 9.02
N MET A 29 10.50 -3.77 8.04
CA MET A 29 9.32 -3.09 7.51
C MET A 29 8.48 -4.04 6.66
N LEU A 30 9.13 -4.88 5.83
CA LEU A 30 8.44 -5.93 5.08
C LEU A 30 7.81 -6.97 6.03
N ALA A 31 8.52 -7.38 7.07
CA ALA A 31 7.99 -8.29 8.08
C ALA A 31 6.77 -7.70 8.79
N LEU A 32 6.82 -6.42 9.18
CA LEU A 32 5.69 -5.71 9.78
C LEU A 32 4.49 -5.66 8.81
N MET A 33 4.72 -5.33 7.55
CA MET A 33 3.66 -5.30 6.53
C MET A 33 2.97 -6.67 6.42
N GLN A 34 3.75 -7.74 6.30
CA GLN A 34 3.24 -9.10 6.21
C GLN A 34 2.44 -9.51 7.47
N GLN A 35 2.97 -9.24 8.66
CA GLN A 35 2.30 -9.54 9.94
C GLN A 35 1.00 -8.74 10.11
N SER A 36 0.96 -7.52 9.58
CA SER A 36 -0.25 -6.69 9.58
C SER A 36 -1.30 -7.13 8.54
N GLY A 37 -1.02 -8.18 7.77
CA GLY A 37 -1.94 -8.77 6.80
C GLY A 37 -1.84 -8.18 5.39
N VAL A 38 -0.82 -7.36 5.07
CA VAL A 38 -0.60 -6.86 3.71
C VAL A 38 -0.10 -8.01 2.82
N MET A 39 -0.79 -8.23 1.70
CA MET A 39 -0.52 -9.30 0.74
C MET A 39 0.08 -8.79 -0.56
N ARG A 40 -0.32 -7.59 -0.98
CA ARG A 40 0.24 -6.90 -2.15
C ARG A 40 0.29 -5.42 -1.85
N PHE A 41 1.38 -4.77 -2.25
CA PHE A 41 1.53 -3.33 -2.13
C PHE A 41 2.33 -2.79 -3.30
N ASP A 42 1.64 -2.10 -4.20
CA ASP A 42 2.21 -1.52 -5.40
C ASP A 42 2.17 0.01 -5.27
N ILE A 43 3.24 0.70 -5.70
CA ILE A 43 3.27 2.16 -5.78
C ILE A 43 3.63 2.57 -7.21
N PHE A 44 2.72 3.25 -7.88
CA PHE A 44 2.92 3.84 -9.20
C PHE A 44 3.24 5.34 -9.05
N ARG A 45 3.87 5.92 -10.07
CA ARG A 45 4.17 7.37 -10.09
C ARG A 45 3.77 7.99 -11.43
N HIS A 46 3.17 9.17 -11.38
CA HIS A 46 2.99 10.05 -12.53
C HIS A 46 3.40 11.49 -12.14
N GLY A 47 4.46 12.00 -12.76
CA GLY A 47 5.09 13.25 -12.30
C GLY A 47 5.53 13.13 -10.84
N LEU A 48 5.04 14.02 -9.99
CA LEU A 48 5.29 13.99 -8.54
C LEU A 48 4.19 13.28 -7.74
N THR A 49 3.10 12.84 -8.39
CA THR A 49 2.02 12.12 -7.70
C THR A 49 2.33 10.63 -7.66
N LEU A 50 2.17 10.05 -6.48
CA LEU A 50 2.31 8.63 -6.19
C LEU A 50 0.93 8.01 -5.99
N PHE A 51 0.70 6.82 -6.55
CA PHE A 51 -0.53 6.05 -6.41
C PHE A 51 -0.20 4.71 -5.77
N ALA A 52 -0.60 4.55 -4.52
CA ALA A 52 -0.40 3.32 -3.79
C ALA A 52 -1.65 2.44 -3.87
N VAL A 53 -1.47 1.14 -4.07
CA VAL A 53 -2.53 0.13 -4.11
C VAL A 53 -2.15 -1.01 -3.18
N GLN A 54 -3.02 -1.33 -2.23
CA GLN A 54 -2.78 -2.36 -1.23
C GLN A 54 -3.89 -3.39 -1.22
N ASP A 55 -3.54 -4.66 -1.31
CA ASP A 55 -4.42 -5.78 -0.97
C ASP A 55 -4.01 -6.33 0.40
N ARG A 56 -4.98 -6.52 1.30
CA ARG A 56 -4.75 -7.03 2.66
C ARG A 56 -5.83 -7.98 3.16
N ILE A 57 -5.49 -8.76 4.19
CA ILE A 57 -6.41 -9.58 4.98
C ILE A 57 -6.73 -8.84 6.27
N GLY A 58 -8.02 -8.76 6.60
CA GLY A 58 -8.50 -8.03 7.79
C GLY A 58 -8.42 -6.51 7.63
N ALA A 59 -9.14 -5.81 8.51
CA ALA A 59 -9.09 -4.37 8.60
C ALA A 59 -7.70 -3.91 9.09
N PRO A 60 -7.29 -2.66 8.78
CA PRO A 60 -6.19 -2.02 9.49
C PRO A 60 -6.40 -2.12 11.01
N PRO A 61 -5.35 -2.45 11.79
CA PRO A 61 -5.47 -2.46 13.23
C PRO A 61 -5.85 -1.07 13.73
N ASP A 62 -6.84 -1.01 14.62
CA ASP A 62 -7.20 0.19 15.36
C ASP A 62 -6.23 0.38 16.53
N ALA A 63 -4.96 0.61 16.18
CA ALA A 63 -3.86 0.73 17.12
C ALA A 63 -2.89 1.83 16.65
N PRO A 64 -2.15 2.45 17.58
CA PRO A 64 -1.07 3.35 17.21
C PRO A 64 -0.06 2.66 16.27
N PRO A 65 0.58 3.41 15.36
CA PRO A 65 1.53 2.82 14.43
C PRO A 65 2.73 2.22 15.16
N ASP A 66 3.17 1.07 14.67
CA ASP A 66 4.36 0.36 15.14
C ASP A 66 5.61 1.27 15.08
N PRO A 67 6.56 1.14 16.01
CA PRO A 67 7.81 1.91 15.97
C PRO A 67 8.58 1.80 14.65
N VAL A 68 8.57 0.65 13.98
CA VAL A 68 9.21 0.46 12.66
C VAL A 68 8.53 1.32 11.61
N MET A 69 7.19 1.35 11.58
CA MET A 69 6.41 2.21 10.68
C MET A 69 6.73 3.70 10.91
N ARG A 70 6.82 4.13 12.18
CA ARG A 70 7.15 5.54 12.50
C ARG A 70 8.56 5.93 12.05
N ARG A 71 9.53 5.02 12.23
CA ARG A 71 10.90 5.22 11.73
C ARG A 71 10.91 5.32 10.20
N TRP A 72 10.14 4.47 9.53
CA TRP A 72 10.01 4.51 8.08
C TRP A 72 9.42 5.85 7.61
N TRP A 73 8.36 6.33 8.26
CA TRP A 73 7.80 7.65 7.96
C TRP A 73 8.80 8.79 8.16
N ALA A 74 9.55 8.78 9.26
CA ALA A 74 10.60 9.78 9.50
C ALA A 74 11.68 9.74 8.42
N HIS A 75 12.05 8.55 7.93
CA HIS A 75 13.00 8.39 6.82
C HIS A 75 12.45 8.94 5.49
N MET A 76 11.14 8.77 5.25
CA MET A 76 10.48 9.23 4.02
C MET A 76 10.08 10.71 4.03
N ALA A 77 9.92 11.33 5.20
CA ALA A 77 9.44 12.72 5.34
C ALA A 77 10.24 13.78 4.57
N PRO A 78 11.58 13.68 4.42
CA PRO A 78 12.32 14.59 3.56
C PRO A 78 11.94 14.49 2.07
N LEU A 79 11.37 13.37 1.62
CA LEU A 79 11.17 13.06 0.20
C LEU A 79 9.75 13.34 -0.32
N MET A 80 8.78 13.46 0.59
CA MET A 80 7.36 13.57 0.25
C MET A 80 6.61 14.51 1.18
N GLU A 81 5.37 14.84 0.83
CA GLU A 81 4.49 15.63 1.69
C GLU A 81 3.97 14.81 2.86
N THR A 82 4.09 15.37 4.07
CA THR A 82 3.74 14.69 5.32
C THR A 82 3.02 15.63 6.28
N HIS A 83 2.27 15.04 7.20
CA HIS A 83 1.83 15.72 8.42
C HIS A 83 3.02 16.07 9.33
N PRO A 84 2.83 16.91 10.37
CA PRO A 84 3.89 17.26 11.32
C PRO A 84 4.50 16.06 12.07
N ASP A 85 3.76 14.95 12.16
CA ASP A 85 4.22 13.70 12.78
C ASP A 85 4.89 12.73 11.77
N ASN A 86 5.31 13.26 10.61
CA ASN A 86 5.92 12.55 9.49
C ASN A 86 5.03 11.56 8.75
N ARG A 87 3.77 11.36 9.14
CA ARG A 87 2.85 10.52 8.37
C ARG A 87 2.67 11.08 6.96
N PRO A 88 2.79 10.26 5.90
CA PRO A 88 2.44 10.68 4.55
C PRO A 88 1.03 11.27 4.50
N ILE A 89 0.87 12.40 3.82
CA ILE A 89 -0.47 12.88 3.49
C ILE A 89 -1.04 11.93 2.44
N GLN A 90 -2.21 11.37 2.71
CA GLN A 90 -2.88 10.40 1.86
C GLN A 90 -4.26 10.93 1.47
N THR A 91 -4.58 10.79 0.18
CA THR A 91 -5.94 11.02 -0.34
C THR A 91 -6.49 9.68 -0.79
N GLU A 92 -7.52 9.17 -0.11
CA GLU A 92 -8.15 7.91 -0.51
C GLU A 92 -8.75 8.01 -1.92
N LEU A 93 -8.62 6.93 -2.68
CA LEU A 93 -9.18 6.81 -4.03
C LEU A 93 -10.28 5.76 -4.01
N ASP A 94 -11.41 6.10 -4.62
CA ASP A 94 -12.52 5.17 -4.71
C ASP A 94 -12.25 4.09 -5.76
N LEU A 95 -12.46 2.83 -5.38
CA LEU A 95 -12.42 1.71 -6.31
C LEU A 95 -13.67 1.74 -7.19
N MET A 96 -13.55 2.27 -8.41
CA MET A 96 -14.67 2.34 -9.36
C MET A 96 -14.99 1.01 -10.04
N PHE A 97 -13.99 0.16 -10.27
CA PHE A 97 -14.17 -1.10 -10.98
C PHE A 97 -13.09 -2.12 -10.59
N ARG A 98 -13.47 -3.39 -10.55
CA ARG A 98 -12.56 -4.54 -10.51
C ARG A 98 -13.08 -5.63 -11.42
N PHE A 99 -12.16 -6.27 -12.13
CA PHE A 99 -12.40 -7.52 -12.83
C PHE A 99 -11.37 -8.57 -12.36
N ASP A 100 -11.86 -9.74 -11.94
CA ASP A 100 -11.04 -10.89 -11.57
C ASP A 100 -11.32 -12.02 -12.56
N ALA A 101 -10.37 -12.29 -13.46
CA ALA A 101 -10.54 -13.27 -14.54
C ALA A 101 -10.59 -14.75 -14.08
N SER A 102 -10.41 -15.01 -12.78
CA SER A 102 -10.15 -16.36 -12.24
C SER A 102 -11.22 -16.90 -11.28
N THR A 103 -12.47 -16.45 -11.36
CA THR A 103 -13.59 -17.23 -10.82
C THR A 103 -13.92 -18.35 -11.82
N LYS A 104 -13.23 -19.49 -11.72
CA LYS A 104 -13.79 -20.73 -12.29
C LYS A 104 -15.02 -21.08 -11.46
N ASP A 105 -16.20 -20.95 -12.06
CA ASP A 105 -17.40 -21.65 -11.60
C ASP A 105 -17.06 -23.11 -11.36
N LYS A 106 -17.40 -23.64 -10.19
CA LYS A 106 -17.52 -25.10 -10.03
C LYS A 106 -18.59 -25.56 -11.02
N PRO A 107 -18.37 -26.60 -11.83
CA PRO A 107 -19.47 -27.18 -12.58
C PRO A 107 -20.53 -27.66 -11.58
N HIS A 108 -21.77 -27.20 -11.75
CA HIS A 108 -22.91 -27.81 -11.10
C HIS A 108 -22.97 -29.26 -11.55
N ASP A 109 -22.74 -30.17 -10.62
CA ASP A 109 -23.04 -31.58 -10.78
C ASP A 109 -24.56 -31.74 -10.91
N HIS A 110 -25.04 -31.78 -12.16
CA HIS A 110 -26.36 -32.29 -12.49
C HIS A 110 -26.22 -33.76 -12.86
N SER A 111 -25.88 -34.61 -11.90
CA SER A 111 -26.01 -36.06 -12.03
C SER A 111 -26.59 -36.66 -10.75
N GLN A 112 -27.86 -36.33 -10.51
CA GLN A 112 -28.80 -37.24 -9.85
C GLN A 112 -30.11 -37.24 -10.63
N PHE A 113 -30.12 -37.99 -11.74
CA PHE A 113 -31.25 -38.78 -12.23
C PHE A 113 -30.69 -39.96 -13.03
#